data_AF-A0A925E640-F1
#
_entry.id   AF-A0A925E640-F1
#
_cell.length_a   1.000
_cell.length_b   1.000
_cell.length_c   1.000
_cell.angle_alpha   90.00
_cell.angle_beta   90.00
_cell.angle_gamma   90.00
#
_symmetry.space_group_name_H-M   'P 1'
#
loop_
_entity.id
_entity.type
_entity.pdbx_description
1 polymer ?
#
loop_
_entity_poly.entity_id
_entity_poly.type
_entity_poly.pdbx_seq_one_letter_code
_entity_poly.pdbx_strand_id
1 'polypeptide(L)'
;MISRLPMFAAWSQLSSSRRREALAGYLFISPWLIGFIVFFVGPIIASFILSFTSWNIVGTPTWVGLENYQTIFTNDPRFIKSIQVTLTYSVFYLPLEVICGILLAVLMNQ
;
A
#
# COMPACT_ATOMS: atom_id res chain seq x y z
N MET A 1 12.76 12.17 31.74
CA MET A 1 13.01 13.49 31.11
C MET A 1 13.27 13.26 29.63
N ILE A 2 12.21 13.14 28.83
CA ILE A 2 12.26 12.81 27.40
C ILE A 2 12.11 14.13 26.65
N SER A 3 13.23 14.76 26.27
CA SER A 3 13.24 15.97 25.46
C SER A 3 13.06 15.61 23.99
N ARG A 4 12.03 16.20 23.41
CA ARG A 4 11.60 16.07 22.02
C ARG A 4 12.72 16.57 21.10
N LEU A 5 13.28 15.68 20.28
CA LEU A 5 14.14 16.10 19.17
C LEU A 5 13.29 16.27 17.91
N PRO A 6 13.26 17.47 17.30
CA PRO A 6 12.70 17.64 15.97
C PRO A 6 13.59 16.88 14.99
N MET A 7 13.02 15.90 14.30
CA MET A 7 13.68 14.96 13.38
C MET A 7 14.59 15.64 12.33
N PHE A 8 14.34 16.92 12.05
CA PHE A 8 15.08 17.74 11.08
C PHE A 8 16.36 18.41 11.63
N ALA A 9 16.47 18.62 12.95
CA ALA A 9 17.65 19.28 13.56
C ALA A 9 18.86 18.35 13.76
N ALA A 10 18.68 17.03 13.56
CA ALA A 10 19.74 16.05 13.73
C ALA A 10 20.84 16.15 12.67
N TRP A 11 20.51 16.61 11.47
CA TRP A 11 21.45 16.64 10.34
C TRP A 11 22.57 17.67 10.53
N SER A 12 22.29 18.81 11.16
CA SER A 12 23.27 19.88 11.38
C SER A 12 24.39 19.50 12.35
N GLN A 13 24.12 18.54 13.25
CA GLN A 13 25.07 18.06 14.27
C GLN A 13 25.88 16.82 13.84
N LEU A 14 25.59 16.24 12.66
CA LEU A 14 26.34 15.09 12.15
C LEU A 14 27.70 15.53 11.57
N SER A 15 28.76 14.82 11.97
CA SER A 15 30.07 14.89 11.32
C SER A 15 29.97 14.65 9.81
N SER A 16 30.85 15.29 9.03
CA SER A 16 30.89 15.17 7.56
C SER A 16 30.92 13.71 7.09
N SER A 17 31.62 12.83 7.82
CA SER A 17 31.67 11.39 7.55
C SER A 17 30.31 10.70 7.71
N ARG A 18 29.55 11.03 8.77
CA ARG A 18 28.21 10.45 9.02
C ARG A 18 27.17 10.91 8.00
N ARG A 19 27.28 12.15 7.53
CA ARG A 19 26.42 12.65 6.44
C ARG A 19 26.69 11.92 5.12
N ARG A 20 27.97 11.67 4.82
CA ARG A 20 28.37 10.91 3.62
C ARG A 20 27.89 9.46 3.67
N GLU A 21 27.97 8.83 4.83
CA GLU A 21 27.47 7.47 5.05
C GLU A 21 25.94 7.40 4.88
N ALA A 22 25.20 8.34 5.46
CA ALA A 22 23.74 8.41 5.27
C ALA A 22 23.36 8.61 3.79
N LEU A 23 24.03 9.53 3.10
CA LEU A 23 23.81 9.77 1.65
C LEU A 23 24.10 8.52 0.82
N ALA A 24 25.18 7.79 1.12
CA ALA A 24 25.49 6.53 0.45
C ALA A 24 24.38 5.50 0.69
N GLY A 25 23.88 5.36 1.92
CA GLY A 25 22.74 4.49 2.24
C GLY A 25 21.49 4.83 1.43
N TYR A 26 21.12 6.12 1.36
CA TYR A 26 19.99 6.56 0.54
C TYR A 26 20.19 6.28 -0.94
N LEU A 27 21.41 6.44 -1.46
CA LEU A 27 21.72 6.14 -2.85
C LEU A 27 21.57 4.65 -3.15
N PHE A 28 22.01 3.77 -2.24
CA PHE A 28 21.87 2.31 -2.41
C PHE A 28 20.42 1.85 -2.40
N ILE A 29 19.56 2.43 -1.57
CA ILE A 29 18.14 2.07 -1.54
C ILE A 29 17.32 2.77 -2.65
N SER A 30 17.86 3.84 -3.25
CA SER A 30 17.12 4.67 -4.21
C SER A 30 16.58 3.90 -5.41
N PRO A 31 17.26 2.90 -6.02
CA PRO A 31 16.70 2.18 -7.17
C PRO A 31 15.44 1.39 -6.79
N TRP A 32 15.44 0.76 -5.62
CA TRP A 32 14.27 0.05 -5.10
C TRP A 32 13.14 1.03 -4.76
N LEU A 33 13.47 2.15 -4.11
CA LEU A 33 12.48 3.16 -3.73
C LEU A 33 11.83 3.82 -4.95
N ILE A 34 12.61 4.12 -5.98
CA ILE A 34 12.10 4.66 -7.25
C ILE A 34 11.15 3.64 -7.89
N GLY A 35 11.54 2.36 -7.95
CA GLY A 35 10.67 1.30 -8.46
C GLY A 35 9.36 1.20 -7.68
N PHE A 36 9.42 1.20 -6.34
CA PHE A 36 8.24 1.20 -5.48
C PHE A 36 7.33 2.41 -5.75
N ILE A 37 7.88 3.61 -5.85
CA ILE A 37 7.08 4.80 -6.11
C ILE A 37 6.44 4.75 -7.49
N VAL A 38 7.18 4.39 -8.52
CA VAL A 38 6.69 4.40 -9.91
C VAL A 38 5.68 3.28 -10.16
N PHE A 39 5.94 2.07 -9.68
CA PHE A 39 5.15 0.90 -10.05
C PHE A 39 4.12 0.48 -9.00
N PHE A 40 4.25 0.92 -7.76
CA PHE A 40 3.26 0.64 -6.72
C PHE A 40 2.46 1.88 -6.36
N VAL A 41 3.14 2.94 -5.90
CA VAL A 41 2.46 4.17 -5.44
C VAL A 41 1.80 4.92 -6.61
N GLY A 42 2.48 5.00 -7.76
CA GLY A 42 1.99 5.67 -8.96
C GLY A 42 0.63 5.15 -9.41
N PRO A 43 0.47 3.84 -9.70
CA PRO A 43 -0.81 3.26 -10.07
C PRO A 43 -1.89 3.38 -8.99
N ILE A 44 -1.54 3.34 -7.70
CA ILE A 44 -2.50 3.56 -6.61
C ILE A 44 -3.04 4.99 -6.64
N ILE A 45 -2.17 6.00 -6.76
CA ILE A 45 -2.57 7.40 -6.86
C ILE A 45 -3.41 7.62 -8.13
N ALA A 46 -2.98 7.07 -9.27
CA ALA A 46 -3.72 7.18 -10.52
C ALA A 46 -5.12 6.56 -10.41
N SER A 47 -5.22 5.35 -9.85
CA SER A 47 -6.51 4.66 -9.63
C SER A 47 -7.40 5.44 -8.65
N PHE A 48 -6.79 6.03 -7.62
CA PHE A 48 -7.50 6.88 -6.66
C PHE A 48 -8.04 8.15 -7.31
N ILE A 49 -7.29 8.81 -8.20
CA ILE A 49 -7.78 9.99 -8.93
C ILE A 49 -8.89 9.58 -9.92
N LEU A 50 -8.68 8.48 -10.64
CA LEU A 50 -9.63 7.97 -11.62
C LEU A 50 -10.94 7.50 -10.99
N SER A 51 -10.96 7.07 -9.72
CA SER A 51 -12.19 6.66 -9.04
C SER A 51 -13.18 7.82 -8.86
N PHE A 52 -12.73 9.08 -8.92
CA PHE A 52 -13.58 10.28 -8.94
C PHE A 52 -14.01 10.68 -10.35
N THR A 53 -13.62 9.91 -11.37
CA THR A 53 -13.97 10.15 -12.77
C THR A 53 -14.90 9.06 -13.29
N SER A 54 -15.83 9.42 -14.17
CA SER A 54 -16.56 8.48 -15.00
C SER A 54 -15.72 8.24 -16.26
N TRP A 55 -15.16 7.05 -16.36
CA TRP A 55 -14.29 6.67 -17.46
C TRP A 55 -14.48 5.21 -17.84
N ASN A 56 -14.92 4.97 -19.06
CA ASN A 56 -15.18 3.65 -19.65
C ASN A 56 -13.99 3.15 -20.50
N ILE A 57 -12.76 3.59 -20.19
CA ILE A 57 -11.50 3.28 -20.91
C ILE A 57 -11.44 3.88 -22.33
N VAL A 58 -12.59 4.04 -23.00
CA VAL A 58 -12.73 4.60 -24.35
C VAL A 58 -13.35 5.99 -24.27
N GLY A 59 -12.54 7.02 -24.48
CA GLY A 59 -12.99 8.42 -24.45
C GLY A 59 -12.30 9.23 -23.36
N THR A 60 -12.74 10.47 -23.19
CA THR A 60 -12.17 11.41 -22.21
C THR A 60 -12.79 11.19 -20.83
N PRO A 61 -11.99 10.99 -19.77
CA PRO A 61 -12.50 10.86 -18.40
C PRO A 61 -13.22 12.14 -17.97
N THR A 62 -14.42 12.00 -17.39
CA THR A 62 -15.20 13.13 -16.86
C THR A 62 -15.18 13.13 -15.34
N TRP A 63 -14.91 14.27 -14.71
CA TRP A 63 -14.89 14.36 -13.25
C TRP A 63 -16.31 14.36 -12.68
N VAL A 64 -16.65 13.34 -11.89
CA VAL A 64 -17.98 13.15 -11.26
C VAL A 64 -17.93 13.23 -9.73
N GLY A 65 -16.74 13.44 -9.15
CA GLY A 65 -16.56 13.53 -7.71
C GLY A 65 -16.94 12.22 -7.01
N LEU A 66 -17.87 12.26 -6.06
CA LEU A 66 -18.22 11.11 -5.22
C LEU A 66 -19.38 10.24 -5.75
N GLU A 67 -19.91 10.54 -6.93
CA GLU A 67 -21.08 9.85 -7.50
C GLU A 67 -20.86 8.34 -7.66
N ASN A 68 -19.67 7.94 -8.11
CA ASN A 68 -19.27 6.54 -8.23
C ASN A 68 -19.38 5.79 -6.90
N TYR A 69 -18.91 6.39 -5.81
CA TYR A 69 -18.98 5.81 -4.47
C TYR A 69 -20.42 5.67 -3.99
N GLN A 70 -21.24 6.72 -4.15
CA GLN A 70 -22.64 6.68 -3.78
C GLN A 70 -23.36 5.52 -4.48
N THR A 71 -23.16 5.38 -5.79
CA THR A 71 -23.78 4.32 -6.60
C THR A 71 -23.36 2.93 -6.14
N ILE A 72 -22.08 2.71 -5.83
CA ILE A 72 -21.58 1.42 -5.35
C ILE A 72 -22.20 1.04 -4.00
N PHE A 73 -22.37 2.00 -3.09
CA PHE A 73 -22.91 1.72 -1.75
C PHE A 73 -24.45 1.62 -1.70
N THR A 74 -25.17 2.27 -2.62
CA THR A 74 -26.65 2.29 -2.59
C THR A 74 -27.31 1.43 -3.67
N ASN A 75 -26.72 1.38 -4.86
CA ASN A 75 -27.38 0.89 -6.07
C ASN A 75 -26.70 -0.33 -6.70
N ASP A 76 -25.49 -0.74 -6.28
CA ASP A 76 -24.82 -1.94 -6.79
C ASP A 76 -24.89 -3.11 -5.78
N PRO A 77 -25.82 -4.07 -5.93
CA PRO A 77 -25.90 -5.24 -5.07
C PRO A 77 -24.68 -6.17 -5.18
N ARG A 78 -23.91 -6.08 -6.27
CA ARG A 78 -22.70 -6.91 -6.47
C ARG A 78 -21.56 -6.48 -5.58
N PHE A 79 -21.51 -5.22 -5.17
CA PHE A 79 -20.47 -4.72 -4.28
C PHE A 79 -20.51 -5.38 -2.91
N ILE A 80 -21.68 -5.45 -2.28
CA ILE A 80 -21.82 -6.15 -0.99
C ILE A 80 -21.54 -7.64 -1.15
N LYS A 81 -21.99 -8.24 -2.26
CA LYS A 81 -21.73 -9.65 -2.52
C LYS A 81 -20.24 -9.95 -2.68
N SER A 82 -19.49 -9.11 -3.40
CA SER A 82 -18.05 -9.30 -3.61
C SER A 82 -17.27 -9.15 -2.30
N ILE A 83 -17.65 -8.18 -1.45
CA ILE A 83 -17.09 -8.04 -0.10
C ILE A 83 -17.36 -9.29 0.73
N GLN A 84 -18.60 -9.79 0.74
CA GLN A 84 -18.94 -10.99 1.51
C GLN A 84 -18.11 -12.20 1.06
N VAL A 85 -18.04 -12.45 -0.25
CA VAL A 85 -17.25 -13.59 -0.78
C VAL A 85 -15.78 -13.45 -0.40
N THR A 86 -15.21 -12.25 -0.56
CA THR A 86 -13.79 -11.98 -0.23
C THR A 86 -13.53 -12.17 1.27
N LEU A 87 -14.35 -11.59 2.13
CA LEU A 87 -14.19 -11.71 3.58
C LEU A 87 -14.40 -13.14 4.06
N THR A 88 -15.43 -13.83 3.58
CA THR A 88 -15.65 -15.25 3.89
C THR A 88 -14.43 -16.06 3.47
N TYR A 89 -13.94 -15.88 2.23
CA TYR A 89 -12.74 -16.57 1.77
C TYR A 89 -11.54 -16.27 2.66
N SER A 90 -11.20 -15.01 2.91
CA SER A 90 -10.04 -14.62 3.73
C SER A 90 -10.11 -15.16 5.16
N VAL A 91 -11.28 -15.15 5.78
CA VAL A 91 -11.46 -15.65 7.16
C VAL A 91 -11.23 -17.14 7.28
N PHE A 92 -11.54 -17.94 6.25
CA PHE A 92 -11.31 -19.38 6.29
C PHE A 92 -9.95 -19.77 5.72
N TYR A 93 -9.55 -19.15 4.61
CA TYR A 93 -8.31 -19.46 3.91
C TYR A 93 -7.08 -19.08 4.72
N LEU A 94 -7.00 -17.86 5.26
CA LEU A 94 -5.77 -17.39 5.93
C LEU A 94 -5.43 -18.20 7.18
N PRO A 95 -6.37 -18.51 8.11
CA PRO A 95 -6.03 -19.34 9.26
C PRO A 95 -5.63 -20.75 8.86
N LEU A 96 -6.32 -21.33 7.87
CA LEU A 96 -6.01 -22.67 7.38
C LEU A 96 -4.59 -22.71 6.77
N GLU A 97 -4.24 -21.73 5.93
CA GLU A 97 -2.92 -21.57 5.35
C GLU A 97 -1.83 -21.49 6.43
N VAL A 98 -2.04 -20.66 7.46
CA VAL A 98 -1.10 -20.49 8.57
C VAL A 98 -0.96 -21.77 9.39
N ILE A 99 -2.07 -22.42 9.75
CA ILE A 99 -2.06 -23.69 10.51
C ILE A 99 -1.32 -24.77 9.72
N CYS A 100 -1.63 -24.94 8.44
CA CYS A 100 -0.96 -25.90 7.59
C CYS A 100 0.54 -25.58 7.44
N GLY A 101 0.91 -24.32 7.25
CA GLY A 101 2.30 -23.88 7.17
C GLY A 101 3.09 -24.18 8.44
N ILE A 102 2.50 -23.92 9.62
CA ILE A 102 3.11 -24.24 10.92
C ILE A 102 3.23 -25.75 11.10
N LEU A 103 2.19 -26.53 10.78
CA LEU A 103 2.22 -27.99 10.88
C LEU A 103 3.32 -28.60 10.00
N LEU A 104 3.44 -28.12 8.76
CA LEU A 104 4.51 -28.54 7.85
C LEU A 104 5.89 -28.15 8.38
N ALA A 105 6.04 -26.92 8.89
CA ALA A 105 7.30 -26.48 9.48
C ALA A 105 7.72 -27.35 10.67
N VAL A 106 6.78 -27.73 11.55
CA VAL A 106 7.06 -28.63 12.69
C VAL A 106 7.43 -30.03 12.22
N LEU A 107 6.75 -30.56 11.20
CA LEU A 107 7.04 -31.88 10.63
C LEU A 107 8.41 -31.93 9.94
N MET A 108 8.83 -30.83 9.32
CA MET A 108 10.15 -30.67 8.71
C MET A 108 11.26 -30.27 9.70
N ASN A 109 10.91 -29.88 10.93
CA ASN A 109 11.85 -29.47 11.97
C ASN A 109 12.40 -30.67 12.76
N GLN A 110 12.65 -31.77 12.05
CA GLN A 110 13.32 -32.98 12.50
C GLN A 110 14.18 -33.51 11.35
#